data_AF-A0A3R7AFN1-F1
#
_entry.id   AF-A0A3R7AFN1-F1
#
_cell.length_a   1.000
_cell.length_b   1.000
_cell.length_c   1.000
_cell.angle_alpha   90.00
_cell.angle_beta   90.00
_cell.angle_gamma   90.00
#
_symmetry.space_group_name_H-M   'P 1'
#
loop_
_entity.id
_entity.type
_entity.pdbx_description
1 polymer ?
#
loop_
_entity_poly.entity_id
_entity_poly.type
_entity_poly.pdbx_seq_one_letter_code
_entity_poly.pdbx_strand_id
1 'polypeptide(L)'
;KGLHELLERNRLWAESVVESAPFFFQKLSKQQSPEILWIVHSDMNCLSVIEYAVVHLKVKHIIVCTYPFTTMDVAESNMRRQLYDPCDFSVCHTRIVQKAWKRGHSVSVHGWCYSIDDGIIRDLNICVSEDTQIEPIYRRMMQKRSSVMGFDDMTSSKMAEMLHSLSHSSSTVT
;
A
#
# COMPACT_ATOMS: atom_id res chain seq x y z
N LYS A 1 -9.87 -11.61 -28.59
CA LYS A 1 -10.97 -11.21 -27.70
C LYS A 1 -11.34 -9.76 -28.01
N GLY A 2 -12.59 -9.48 -28.31
CA GLY A 2 -13.06 -8.15 -28.76
C GLY A 2 -13.98 -7.47 -27.74
N LEU A 3 -14.26 -6.17 -27.93
CA LEU A 3 -15.13 -5.39 -27.03
C LEU A 3 -16.52 -6.03 -26.85
N HIS A 4 -17.08 -6.59 -27.93
CA HIS A 4 -18.37 -7.26 -27.89
C HIS A 4 -18.40 -8.48 -26.95
N GLU A 5 -17.33 -9.29 -26.97
CA GLU A 5 -17.20 -10.45 -26.08
C GLU A 5 -17.12 -10.04 -24.61
N LEU A 6 -16.52 -8.89 -24.30
CA LEU A 6 -16.46 -8.37 -22.92
C LEU A 6 -17.84 -7.94 -22.41
N LEU A 7 -18.65 -7.31 -23.28
CA LEU A 7 -20.02 -6.93 -22.94
C LEU A 7 -20.89 -8.17 -22.68
N GLU A 8 -20.76 -9.20 -23.52
CA GLU A 8 -21.50 -10.45 -23.33
C GLU A 8 -21.09 -11.14 -22.02
N ARG A 9 -19.79 -11.19 -21.71
CA ARG A 9 -19.30 -11.75 -20.45
C ARG A 9 -19.76 -10.96 -19.22
N ASN A 10 -19.86 -9.63 -19.33
CA ASN A 10 -20.41 -8.80 -18.26
C ASN A 10 -21.90 -9.09 -18.02
N ARG A 11 -22.68 -9.24 -19.10
CA ARG A 11 -24.11 -9.58 -19.03
C ARG A 11 -24.32 -10.93 -18.32
N LEU A 12 -23.63 -11.97 -18.78
CA LEU A 12 -23.73 -13.32 -18.19
C LEU A 12 -23.31 -13.33 -16.71
N TRP A 13 -22.27 -12.58 -16.34
CA TRP A 13 -21.87 -12.41 -14.93
C TRP A 13 -22.97 -11.71 -14.11
N ALA A 14 -23.55 -10.63 -14.61
CA ALA A 14 -24.58 -9.87 -13.89
C ALA A 14 -25.84 -10.72 -13.66
N GLU A 15 -26.26 -11.52 -14.64
CA GLU A 15 -27.38 -12.46 -14.52
C GLU A 15 -27.12 -13.51 -13.44
N SER A 16 -25.96 -14.17 -13.47
CA SER A 16 -25.57 -15.18 -12.48
C SER A 16 -25.52 -14.63 -11.04
N VAL A 17 -25.09 -13.37 -10.88
CA VAL A 17 -25.08 -12.69 -9.57
C VAL A 17 -26.50 -12.45 -9.07
N VAL A 18 -27.44 -12.04 -9.93
CA VAL A 18 -28.84 -11.81 -9.54
C VAL A 18 -29.55 -13.11 -9.20
N GLU A 19 -29.28 -14.20 -9.92
CA GLU A 19 -29.79 -15.54 -9.59
C GLU A 19 -29.37 -15.98 -8.19
N SER A 20 -28.10 -15.75 -7.84
CA SER A 20 -27.55 -16.11 -6.53
C SER A 20 -27.94 -15.12 -5.42
N ALA A 21 -28.12 -13.84 -5.75
CA ALA A 21 -28.37 -12.75 -4.81
C ALA A 21 -29.29 -11.68 -5.43
N PRO A 22 -30.63 -11.87 -5.39
CA PRO A 22 -31.61 -11.03 -6.08
C PRO A 22 -31.57 -9.52 -5.76
N PHE A 23 -31.04 -9.15 -4.59
CA PHE A 23 -30.94 -7.75 -4.13
C PHE A 23 -29.53 -7.18 -4.15
N PHE A 24 -28.56 -7.86 -4.77
CA PHE A 24 -27.14 -7.45 -4.79
C PHE A 24 -26.96 -6.01 -5.29
N PHE A 25 -27.47 -5.71 -6.49
CA PHE A 25 -27.32 -4.38 -7.10
C PHE A 25 -28.16 -3.30 -6.39
N GLN A 26 -29.33 -3.64 -5.85
CA GLN A 26 -30.14 -2.71 -5.06
C GLN A 26 -29.45 -2.33 -3.74
N LYS A 27 -28.73 -3.26 -3.12
CA LYS A 27 -27.91 -2.98 -1.94
C LYS A 27 -26.72 -2.11 -2.32
N LEU A 28 -26.04 -2.44 -3.43
CA LEU A 28 -24.87 -1.71 -3.91
C LEU A 28 -25.19 -0.28 -4.36
N SER A 29 -26.38 -0.04 -4.91
CA SER A 29 -26.81 1.28 -5.38
C SER A 29 -27.13 2.26 -4.24
N LYS A 30 -27.28 1.77 -3.01
CA LYS A 30 -27.45 2.63 -1.83
C LYS A 30 -26.12 3.29 -1.48
N GLN A 31 -26.18 4.51 -0.96
CA GLN A 31 -24.99 5.24 -0.50
C GLN A 31 -24.19 4.40 0.50
N GLN A 32 -22.88 4.31 0.27
CA GLN A 32 -21.95 3.59 1.13
C GLN A 32 -21.07 4.60 1.90
N SER A 33 -20.65 4.22 3.10
CA SER A 33 -19.68 4.95 3.92
C SER A 33 -18.49 4.02 4.19
N PRO A 34 -17.51 3.94 3.27
CA PRO A 34 -16.39 3.02 3.43
C PRO A 34 -15.54 3.43 4.64
N GLU A 35 -15.13 2.44 5.44
CA GLU A 35 -14.21 2.67 6.56
C GLU A 35 -12.75 2.41 6.19
N ILE A 36 -12.52 1.76 5.05
CA ILE A 36 -11.22 1.25 4.61
C ILE A 36 -10.92 1.78 3.22
N LEU A 37 -9.72 2.33 3.04
CA LEU A 37 -9.09 2.57 1.75
C LEU A 37 -8.03 1.51 1.51
N TRP A 38 -8.16 0.74 0.43
CA TRP A 38 -7.15 -0.24 -0.01
C TRP A 38 -6.33 0.33 -1.16
N ILE A 39 -5.00 0.35 -1.03
CA ILE A 39 -4.08 0.87 -2.06
C ILE A 39 -3.03 -0.20 -2.35
N VAL A 40 -2.70 -0.38 -3.62
CA VAL A 40 -1.58 -1.23 -4.05
C VAL A 40 -0.39 -0.34 -4.40
N HIS A 41 0.80 -0.68 -3.90
CA HIS A 41 2.01 0.15 -4.00
C HIS A 41 2.61 0.14 -5.44
N SER A 42 2.03 0.96 -6.30
CA SER A 42 2.64 1.39 -7.56
C SER A 42 2.20 2.79 -8.01
N ASP A 43 1.07 3.31 -7.52
CA ASP A 43 0.48 4.52 -8.07
C ASP A 43 0.53 5.70 -7.09
N MET A 44 1.59 6.51 -7.16
CA MET A 44 1.61 7.83 -6.50
C MET A 44 0.58 8.81 -7.08
N ASN A 45 -0.08 8.45 -8.19
CA ASN A 45 -1.29 9.09 -8.70
C ASN A 45 -2.49 8.98 -7.73
N CYS A 46 -2.40 8.18 -6.65
CA CYS A 46 -3.46 7.98 -5.67
C CYS A 46 -3.55 9.08 -4.59
N LEU A 47 -2.77 10.16 -4.63
CA LEU A 47 -2.85 11.23 -3.62
C LEU A 47 -4.24 11.88 -3.54
N SER A 48 -4.90 12.09 -4.69
CA SER A 48 -6.27 12.62 -4.73
C SER A 48 -7.29 11.64 -4.13
N VAL A 49 -7.08 10.34 -4.33
CA VAL A 49 -7.92 9.27 -3.74
C VAL A 49 -7.73 9.23 -2.23
N ILE A 50 -6.49 9.31 -1.75
CA ILE A 50 -6.18 9.37 -0.32
C ILE A 50 -6.79 10.64 0.29
N GLU A 51 -6.65 11.79 -0.35
CA GLU A 51 -7.26 13.04 0.10
C GLU A 51 -8.77 12.91 0.22
N TYR A 52 -9.43 12.41 -0.83
CA TYR A 52 -10.88 12.25 -0.79
C TYR A 52 -11.33 11.29 0.30
N ALA A 53 -10.66 10.14 0.42
CA ALA A 53 -10.98 9.13 1.42
C ALA A 53 -10.79 9.66 2.86
N VAL A 54 -9.68 10.34 3.13
CA VAL A 54 -9.36 10.81 4.49
C VAL A 54 -10.13 12.08 4.83
N VAL A 55 -10.24 13.03 3.90
CA VAL A 55 -10.84 14.34 4.17
C VAL A 55 -12.36 14.28 4.10
N HIS A 56 -12.93 13.62 3.10
CA HIS A 56 -14.38 13.63 2.84
C HIS A 56 -15.08 12.36 3.34
N LEU A 57 -14.55 11.18 3.02
CA LEU A 57 -15.17 9.91 3.45
C LEU A 57 -14.85 9.54 4.90
N LYS A 58 -13.83 10.17 5.51
CA LYS A 58 -13.44 9.96 6.89
C LYS A 58 -13.11 8.49 7.20
N VAL A 59 -12.42 7.82 6.27
CA VAL A 59 -11.95 6.44 6.48
C VAL A 59 -11.11 6.32 7.75
N LYS A 60 -11.21 5.16 8.40
CA LYS A 60 -10.50 4.82 9.64
C LYS A 60 -9.21 4.05 9.38
N HIS A 61 -9.16 3.34 8.24
CA HIS A 61 -8.04 2.48 7.89
C HIS A 61 -7.58 2.76 6.46
N ILE A 62 -6.28 2.89 6.28
CA ILE A 62 -5.62 2.84 4.98
C ILE A 62 -4.77 1.57 4.99
N ILE A 63 -5.06 0.65 4.08
CA ILE A 63 -4.27 -0.56 3.88
C ILE A 63 -3.36 -0.30 2.68
N VAL A 64 -2.06 -0.29 2.95
CA VAL A 64 -1.05 -0.33 1.90
C VAL A 64 -0.70 -1.79 1.69
N CYS A 65 -1.20 -2.35 0.58
CA CYS A 65 -0.93 -3.71 0.20
C CYS A 65 0.18 -3.76 -0.85
N THR A 66 1.20 -4.57 -0.59
CA THR A 66 2.25 -4.87 -1.56
C THR A 66 2.20 -6.34 -1.93
N TYR A 67 2.85 -6.72 -3.03
CA TYR A 67 3.14 -8.11 -3.35
C TYR A 67 4.66 -8.27 -3.42
N PRO A 68 5.21 -9.46 -3.17
CA PRO A 68 6.65 -9.64 -3.22
C PRO A 68 7.17 -9.28 -4.62
N PHE A 69 8.02 -8.26 -4.73
CA PHE A 69 8.68 -7.94 -6.00
C PHE A 69 9.64 -9.08 -6.36
N THR A 70 9.33 -9.83 -7.40
CA THR A 70 10.24 -10.80 -8.01
C THR A 70 10.88 -10.22 -9.26
N THR A 71 12.09 -9.65 -9.13
CA THR A 71 13.16 -9.53 -10.18
C THR A 71 14.35 -8.79 -9.54
N MET A 72 15.63 -9.17 -9.55
CA MET A 72 16.45 -10.24 -10.16
C MET A 72 17.72 -10.48 -9.29
N ASP A 73 18.36 -11.63 -9.48
CA ASP A 73 19.74 -12.04 -9.11
C ASP A 73 20.41 -11.67 -7.78
N VAL A 74 20.56 -12.70 -6.94
CA VAL A 74 21.71 -13.05 -6.10
C VAL A 74 21.43 -14.52 -5.78
N ALA A 75 22.11 -15.40 -6.49
CA ALA A 75 22.17 -16.80 -6.14
C ALA A 75 22.51 -16.92 -4.64
N GLU A 76 21.54 -17.33 -3.83
CA GLU A 76 21.76 -18.19 -2.67
C GLU A 76 20.42 -18.60 -2.07
N SER A 77 20.14 -19.87 -2.27
CA SER A 77 19.02 -20.62 -1.76
C SER A 77 19.04 -20.57 -0.23
N ASN A 78 18.25 -19.66 0.37
CA ASN A 78 17.51 -19.82 1.64
C ASN A 78 17.09 -18.50 2.31
N MET A 79 17.46 -17.33 1.78
CA MET A 79 17.24 -16.04 2.47
C MET A 79 16.49 -15.00 1.62
N ARG A 80 15.44 -15.41 0.88
CA ARG A 80 14.76 -14.55 -0.13
C ARG A 80 13.24 -14.40 0.00
N ARG A 81 12.59 -15.04 0.98
CA ARG A 81 11.12 -14.90 1.19
C ARG A 81 10.69 -13.76 2.11
N GLN A 82 11.61 -12.93 2.61
CA GLN A 82 11.32 -11.98 3.70
C GLN A 82 11.66 -10.52 3.41
N LEU A 83 12.14 -10.18 2.21
CA LEU A 83 12.34 -8.78 1.81
C LEU A 83 11.04 -8.20 1.27
N TYR A 84 10.05 -8.03 2.16
CA TYR A 84 8.97 -7.07 1.92
C TYR A 84 9.61 -5.69 1.98
N ASP A 85 9.54 -4.89 0.92
CA ASP A 85 10.09 -3.54 0.96
C ASP A 85 9.30 -2.71 1.98
N PRO A 86 9.90 -2.35 3.13
CA PRO A 86 9.20 -1.56 4.11
C PRO A 86 9.23 -0.06 3.73
N CYS A 87 9.75 0.32 2.55
CA CYS A 87 9.75 1.70 2.07
C CYS A 87 8.36 2.18 1.59
N ASP A 88 7.37 1.30 1.53
CA ASP A 88 6.05 1.59 0.96
C ASP A 88 5.12 2.41 1.89
N PHE A 89 5.63 2.96 3.01
CA PHE A 89 4.86 3.83 3.94
C PHE A 89 4.98 5.32 3.64
N SER A 90 5.28 5.70 2.39
CA SER A 90 5.28 7.10 1.93
C SER A 90 3.94 7.80 2.22
N VAL A 91 2.83 7.05 2.26
CA VAL A 91 1.49 7.54 2.62
C VAL A 91 1.47 8.22 4.00
N CYS A 92 2.21 7.69 4.99
CA CYS A 92 2.32 8.29 6.33
C CYS A 92 3.02 9.65 6.32
N HIS A 93 3.90 9.90 5.33
CA HIS A 93 4.62 11.17 5.18
C HIS A 93 3.82 12.23 4.41
N THR A 94 2.67 11.86 3.85
CA THR A 94 1.85 12.83 3.13
C THR A 94 1.26 13.86 4.08
N ARG A 95 1.14 15.09 3.60
CA ARG A 95 0.46 16.17 4.34
C ARG A 95 -0.99 15.83 4.67
N ILE A 96 -1.64 14.98 3.88
CA ILE A 96 -3.04 14.57 4.07
C ILE A 96 -3.17 13.80 5.39
N VAL A 97 -2.39 12.72 5.54
CA VAL A 97 -2.44 11.86 6.73
C VAL A 97 -1.91 12.59 7.95
N GLN A 98 -0.79 13.31 7.84
CA GLN A 98 -0.26 14.09 8.96
C GLN A 98 -1.23 15.19 9.45
N LYS A 99 -1.92 15.88 8.53
CA LYS A 99 -2.95 16.86 8.92
C LYS A 99 -4.17 16.18 9.55
N ALA A 100 -4.54 14.98 9.09
CA ALA A 100 -5.63 14.22 9.68
C ALA A 100 -5.33 13.90 11.15
N TRP A 101 -4.14 13.37 11.44
CA TRP A 101 -3.70 13.12 12.82
C TRP A 101 -3.67 14.37 13.68
N LYS A 102 -3.09 15.47 13.19
CA LYS A 102 -3.06 16.76 13.90
C LYS A 102 -4.44 17.34 14.19
N ARG A 103 -5.45 16.98 13.39
CA ARG A 103 -6.85 17.39 13.59
C ARG A 103 -7.63 16.42 14.49
N GLY A 104 -6.98 15.39 15.04
CA GLY A 104 -7.61 14.37 15.88
C GLY A 104 -8.43 13.34 15.11
N HIS A 105 -8.28 13.25 13.78
CA HIS A 105 -8.95 12.22 12.98
C HIS A 105 -8.25 10.86 13.19
N SER A 106 -8.97 9.87 13.71
CA SER A 106 -8.47 8.53 14.03
C SER A 106 -8.30 7.65 12.77
N VAL A 107 -7.36 8.01 11.89
CA VAL A 107 -6.95 7.16 10.75
C VAL A 107 -5.69 6.37 11.10
N SER A 108 -5.64 5.11 10.68
CA SER A 108 -4.48 4.22 10.85
C SER A 108 -4.02 3.68 9.50
N VAL A 109 -2.71 3.58 9.31
CA VAL A 109 -2.07 3.06 8.10
C VAL A 109 -1.47 1.69 8.39
N HIS A 110 -1.86 0.68 7.62
CA HIS A 110 -1.51 -0.74 7.80
C HIS A 110 -0.67 -1.24 6.64
N GLY A 111 0.34 -2.06 6.95
CA GLY A 111 1.17 -2.71 5.94
C GLY A 111 0.82 -4.18 5.76
N TRP A 112 0.20 -4.53 4.65
CA TRP A 112 -0.14 -5.92 4.32
C TRP A 112 0.61 -6.38 3.08
N CYS A 113 0.82 -7.70 2.98
CA CYS A 113 1.31 -8.31 1.76
C CYS A 113 0.39 -9.42 1.28
N TYR A 114 0.01 -9.34 0.01
CA TYR A 114 -0.73 -10.38 -0.68
C TYR A 114 0.21 -11.25 -1.51
N SER A 115 0.08 -12.56 -1.36
CA SER A 115 0.83 -13.53 -2.16
C SER A 115 -0.02 -14.06 -3.31
N ILE A 116 0.56 -14.01 -4.51
CA ILE A 116 -0.10 -14.49 -5.73
C ILE A 116 -0.05 -16.02 -5.81
N ASP A 117 0.95 -16.65 -5.17
CA ASP A 117 1.15 -18.11 -5.22
C ASP A 117 0.06 -18.88 -4.46
N ASP A 118 -0.38 -18.35 -3.33
CA ASP A 118 -1.34 -19.01 -2.43
C ASP A 118 -2.61 -18.20 -2.14
N GLY A 119 -2.69 -16.95 -2.60
CA GLY A 119 -3.81 -16.06 -2.39
C GLY A 119 -3.97 -15.55 -0.94
N ILE A 120 -2.96 -15.75 -0.08
CA ILE A 120 -3.04 -15.42 1.33
C ILE A 120 -2.47 -14.02 1.61
N ILE A 121 -3.24 -13.22 2.35
CA ILE A 121 -2.81 -11.94 2.90
C ILE A 121 -2.03 -12.19 4.19
N ARG A 122 -0.89 -11.53 4.33
CA ARG A 122 -0.02 -11.56 5.51
C ARG A 122 0.09 -10.16 6.09
N ASP A 123 -0.15 -10.02 7.38
CA ASP A 123 0.11 -8.80 8.12
C ASP A 123 1.63 -8.65 8.33
N LEU A 124 2.19 -7.51 7.94
CA LEU A 124 3.60 -7.19 8.15
C LEU A 124 3.88 -6.69 9.57
N ASN A 125 2.84 -6.64 10.42
CA ASN A 125 2.85 -6.13 11.79
C ASN A 125 3.31 -4.67 11.84
N ILE A 126 2.80 -3.88 10.89
CA ILE A 126 3.07 -2.46 10.76
C ILE A 126 1.74 -1.73 10.79
N CYS A 127 1.57 -0.90 11.80
CA CYS A 127 0.42 -0.03 11.98
C CYS A 127 0.92 1.33 12.48
N VAL A 128 0.56 2.41 11.79
CA VAL A 128 0.86 3.79 12.18
C VAL A 128 -0.44 4.54 12.37
N SER A 129 -0.68 5.05 13.58
CA SER A 129 -1.89 5.81 13.90
C SER A 129 -1.61 7.25 14.35
N GLU A 130 -0.34 7.63 14.45
CA GLU A 130 0.11 8.95 14.89
C GLU A 130 1.48 9.30 14.29
N ASP A 131 1.80 10.59 14.24
CA ASP A 131 3.04 11.08 13.63
C ASP A 131 4.30 10.70 14.42
N THR A 132 4.18 10.57 15.74
CA THR A 132 5.27 10.15 16.65
C THR A 132 5.78 8.74 16.35
N GLN A 133 4.94 7.87 15.76
CA GLN A 133 5.27 6.48 15.45
C GLN A 133 6.03 6.31 14.13
N ILE A 134 6.02 7.31 13.24
CA ILE A 134 6.61 7.21 11.90
C ILE A 134 8.11 6.91 12.00
N GLU A 135 8.86 7.71 12.77
CA GLU A 135 10.31 7.63 12.85
C GLU A 135 10.82 6.34 13.52
N PRO A 136 10.26 5.88 14.66
CA PRO A 136 10.61 4.57 15.24
C PRO A 136 10.36 3.40 14.30
N ILE A 137 9.23 3.44 13.58
CA ILE A 137 8.85 2.37 12.63
C ILE A 137 9.79 2.40 11.43
N TYR A 138 10.06 3.57 10.87
CA TYR A 138 11.01 3.76 9.78
C TYR A 138 12.41 3.26 10.17
N ARG A 139 12.93 3.61 11.35
CA ARG A 139 14.22 3.09 11.83
C ARG A 139 14.23 1.58 11.98
N ARG A 140 13.19 0.99 12.59
CA ARG A 140 13.07 -0.46 12.75
C ARG A 140 13.08 -1.18 11.40
N MET A 141 12.41 -0.61 10.41
CA MET A 141 12.37 -1.12 9.04
C MET A 141 13.74 -1.07 8.35
N MET A 142 14.44 0.06 8.47
CA MET A 142 15.78 0.23 7.90
C MET A 142 16.80 -0.73 8.55
N GLN A 143 16.75 -0.90 9.88
CA GLN A 143 17.60 -1.86 10.59
C GLN A 143 17.36 -3.29 10.12
N LYS A 144 16.08 -3.69 9.98
CA LYS A 144 15.72 -5.01 9.49
C LYS A 144 16.26 -5.23 8.07
N ARG A 145 16.19 -4.22 7.20
CA ARG A 145 16.78 -4.26 5.84
C ARG A 145 18.30 -4.43 5.89
N SER A 146 19.01 -3.65 6.70
CA SER A 146 20.48 -3.78 6.86
C SER A 146 20.89 -5.17 7.35
N SER A 147 20.19 -5.71 8.36
CA SER A 147 20.48 -7.06 8.90
C SER A 147 20.21 -8.19 7.89
N VAL A 148 19.23 -8.02 7.00
CA VAL A 148 18.87 -9.04 5.99
C VAL A 148 19.76 -8.95 4.76
N MET A 149 20.26 -7.75 4.42
CA MET A 149 21.15 -7.54 3.28
C MET A 149 22.65 -7.67 3.64
N GLY A 150 23.02 -7.90 4.91
CA GLY A 150 24.41 -8.10 5.33
C GLY A 150 25.30 -6.86 5.16
N PHE A 151 24.74 -5.65 5.28
CA PHE A 151 25.49 -4.40 5.23
C PHE A 151 25.73 -3.87 6.66
N ASP A 152 26.76 -4.39 7.32
CA ASP A 152 27.10 -3.98 8.70
C ASP A 152 27.89 -2.65 8.77
N ASP A 153 28.29 -2.04 7.64
CA ASP A 153 29.10 -0.81 7.62
C ASP A 153 28.59 0.24 6.61
N MET A 154 27.40 0.82 6.86
CA MET A 154 26.97 2.03 6.17
C MET A 154 26.55 3.09 7.19
N THR A 155 27.40 4.10 7.39
CA THR A 155 27.16 5.18 8.36
C THR A 155 25.92 5.99 8.01
N SER A 156 25.26 6.55 9.04
CA SER A 156 24.04 7.38 8.91
C SER A 156 24.15 8.53 7.90
N SER A 157 25.36 9.00 7.60
CA SER A 157 25.64 10.02 6.59
C SER A 157 25.38 9.53 5.16
N LYS A 158 25.75 8.28 4.83
CA LYS A 158 25.53 7.70 3.50
C LYS A 158 24.06 7.35 3.25
N MET A 159 23.33 7.00 4.32
CA MET A 159 21.87 6.82 4.26
C MET A 159 21.14 8.12 3.92
N ALA A 160 21.55 9.24 4.51
CA ALA A 160 20.99 10.55 4.20
C ALA A 160 21.28 10.98 2.75
N GLU A 161 22.48 10.73 2.23
CA GLU A 161 22.85 10.99 0.84
C GLU A 161 22.08 10.14 -0.17
N MET A 162 21.82 8.86 0.15
CA MET A 162 21.04 7.96 -0.71
C MET A 162 19.55 8.34 -0.75
N LEU A 163 18.98 8.78 0.37
CA LEU A 163 17.61 9.31 0.41
C LEU A 163 17.50 10.65 -0.36
N HIS A 164 18.55 11.47 -0.31
CA HIS A 164 18.64 12.68 -1.12
C HIS A 164 18.79 12.38 -2.62
N SER A 165 19.52 11.34 -3.01
CA SER A 165 19.67 10.97 -4.44
C SER A 165 18.39 10.38 -5.03
N LEU A 166 17.62 9.63 -4.23
CA LEU A 166 16.32 9.08 -4.61
C LEU A 166 15.21 10.16 -4.71
N SER A 167 15.34 11.28 -4.00
CA SER A 167 14.43 12.42 -4.16
C SER A 167 14.73 13.27 -5.39
N HIS A 168 15.94 13.16 -5.98
CA HIS A 168 16.37 13.94 -7.15
C HIS A 168 16.23 13.18 -8.47
N SER A 169 16.07 11.85 -8.47
CA SER A 169 15.85 11.06 -9.68
C SER A 169 14.43 11.14 -10.26
N SER A 170 13.47 11.72 -9.53
CA SER A 170 12.10 11.99 -10.02
C SER A 170 11.96 13.32 -10.78
N SER A 171 13.04 14.10 -10.93
CA SER A 171 13.00 15.45 -11.51
C SER A 171 13.62 15.56 -12.92
N THR A 172 14.03 14.45 -13.54
CA THR A 172 14.69 14.48 -14.86
C THR A 172 14.01 13.53 -15.86
N VAL A 173 12.74 13.79 -16.14
CA VAL A 173 12.13 13.41 -17.42
C VAL A 173 11.33 14.62 -17.91
N THR A 174 12.00 15.46 -18.71
CA THR A 174 11.40 16.42 -19.64
C THR A 174 11.76 16.00 -21.04
#